data_AF-A0A9W7E4X3-F1
#
_entry.id   AF-A0A9W7E4X3-F1
#
_cell.length_a   1.000
_cell.length_b   1.000
_cell.length_c   1.000
_cell.angle_alpha   90.00
_cell.angle_beta   90.00
_cell.angle_gamma   90.00
#
_symmetry.space_group_name_H-M   'P 1'
#
loop_
_entity.id
_entity.type
_entity.pdbx_description
1 polymer ?
#
loop_
_entity_poly.entity_id
_entity_poly.type
_entity_poly.pdbx_seq_one_letter_code
_entity_poly.pdbx_strand_id
1 'polypeptide(L)'
;MAVEAPLLFTQSLCQTLCTYFLIGFQGNFGLFVTVFWLLGLASNSVAICAGCVVDDVKKAAELTPLIFVPQLLFSGFFVAINAIPVWLRWAQWLCSLKYTLNLLLLIEFNNDVCGARYECSGEERSDELG
;
A
#
# COMPACT_ATOMS: atom_id res chain seq x y z
N MET A 1 19.18 5.10 10.84
CA MET A 1 19.33 5.08 9.36
C MET A 1 20.28 3.97 8.88
N ALA A 2 21.60 4.03 9.13
CA ALA A 2 22.56 3.06 8.57
C ALA A 2 22.38 1.60 9.05
N VAL A 3 22.00 1.39 10.32
CA VAL A 3 21.71 0.05 10.89
C VAL A 3 20.28 -0.42 10.61
N GLU A 4 19.34 0.51 10.42
CA GLU A 4 17.94 0.16 10.19
C GLU A 4 17.70 -0.30 8.76
N ALA A 5 18.40 0.29 7.78
CA ALA A 5 18.27 -0.08 6.37
C ALA A 5 18.49 -1.59 6.10
N PRO A 6 19.59 -2.23 6.56
CA PRO A 6 19.78 -3.67 6.34
C PRO A 6 18.77 -4.53 7.12
N LEU A 7 18.31 -4.05 8.27
CA LEU A 7 17.33 -4.75 9.10
C LEU A 7 15.95 -4.76 8.43
N LEU A 8 15.50 -3.61 7.92
CA LEU A 8 14.28 -3.47 7.13
C LEU A 8 14.35 -4.23 5.80
N PHE A 9 15.53 -4.29 5.17
CA PHE A 9 15.73 -5.09 3.97
C PHE A 9 15.58 -6.58 4.26
N THR A 10 16.20 -7.08 5.33
CA THR A 10 16.07 -8.48 5.76
C THR A 10 14.64 -8.83 6.15
N GLN A 11 13.96 -7.94 6.87
CA GLN A 11 12.54 -8.06 7.20
C GLN A 11 11.68 -8.18 5.92
N SER A 12 11.91 -7.29 4.95
CA SER A 12 11.15 -7.26 3.69
C SER A 12 11.39 -8.51 2.84
N LEU A 13 12.64 -8.99 2.80
CA LEU A 13 12.99 -10.25 2.14
C LEU A 13 12.27 -11.43 2.77
N CYS A 14 12.34 -11.57 4.10
CA CYS A 14 11.69 -12.66 4.82
C CYS A 14 10.18 -12.63 4.63
N GLN A 15 9.56 -11.45 4.78
CA GLN A 15 8.11 -11.29 4.59
C GLN A 15 7.68 -11.62 3.16
N THR A 16 8.37 -11.08 2.16
CA THR A 16 8.03 -11.32 0.75
C THR A 16 8.23 -12.78 0.38
N LEU A 17 9.32 -13.41 0.85
CA LEU A 17 9.58 -14.83 0.64
C LEU A 17 8.42 -15.68 1.18
N CYS A 18 8.04 -15.47 2.44
CA CYS A 18 6.93 -16.18 3.07
C CYS A 18 5.61 -15.98 2.31
N THR A 19 5.24 -14.74 1.99
CA THR A 19 3.97 -14.46 1.30
C THR A 19 3.96 -14.97 -0.14
N TYR A 20 5.09 -14.92 -0.84
CA TYR A 20 5.21 -15.37 -2.23
C TYR A 20 4.98 -16.88 -2.33
N PHE A 21 5.57 -17.67 -1.43
CA PHE A 21 5.35 -19.12 -1.39
C PHE A 21 3.96 -19.51 -0.90
N LEU A 22 3.40 -18.77 0.08
CA LEU A 22 2.07 -19.08 0.63
C LEU A 22 0.94 -18.81 -0.36
N ILE A 23 1.03 -17.71 -1.12
CA ILE A 23 -0.03 -17.28 -2.04
C ILE A 23 0.19 -17.84 -3.45
N GLY A 24 1.45 -18.03 -3.88
CA GLY A 24 1.78 -18.48 -5.23
C GLY A 24 1.69 -17.38 -6.28
N PHE A 25 2.07 -16.14 -5.92
CA PHE A 25 2.06 -14.98 -6.82
C PHE A 25 2.85 -15.23 -8.10
N GLN A 26 2.33 -14.75 -9.24
CA GLN A 26 2.95 -14.89 -10.56
C GLN A 26 3.79 -13.65 -10.96
N GLY A 27 3.63 -12.53 -10.25
CA GLY A 27 4.37 -11.31 -10.50
C GLY A 27 5.88 -11.39 -10.21
N ASN A 28 6.64 -10.40 -10.69
CA ASN A 28 8.10 -10.38 -10.53
C ASN A 28 8.52 -10.21 -9.05
N PHE A 29 9.18 -11.24 -8.50
CA PHE A 29 9.67 -11.27 -7.12
C PHE A 29 10.54 -10.05 -6.74
N GLY A 30 11.41 -9.58 -7.62
CA GLY A 30 12.29 -8.44 -7.35
C GLY A 30 11.53 -7.12 -7.16
N LEU A 31 10.42 -6.95 -7.89
CA LEU A 31 9.53 -5.80 -7.71
C LEU A 31 8.77 -5.88 -6.40
N PHE A 32 8.26 -7.06 -6.01
CA PHE A 32 7.62 -7.23 -4.71
C PHE A 32 8.56 -6.88 -3.56
N VAL A 33 9.79 -7.40 -3.55
CA VAL A 33 10.76 -7.11 -2.49
C VAL A 33 11.04 -5.61 -2.39
N THR A 34 11.22 -4.94 -3.53
CA THR A 34 11.50 -3.50 -3.57
C THR A 34 10.31 -2.67 -3.06
N VAL A 35 9.09 -3.04 -3.45
CA VAL A 35 7.87 -2.35 -3.01
C VAL A 35 7.64 -2.51 -1.50
N PHE A 36 7.81 -3.72 -0.95
CA PHE A 36 7.72 -3.94 0.50
C PHE A 36 8.82 -3.21 1.26
N TRP A 37 10.04 -3.16 0.72
CA TRP A 37 11.15 -2.44 1.33
C TRP A 37 10.91 -0.93 1.39
N LEU A 38 10.40 -0.33 0.30
CA LEU A 38 10.03 1.09 0.25
C LEU A 38 8.87 1.40 1.20
N LEU A 39 7.86 0.53 1.28
CA LEU A 39 6.76 0.68 2.23
C LEU A 39 7.28 0.66 3.68
N GLY A 40 8.20 -0.25 4.00
CA GLY A 40 8.83 -0.37 5.31
C GLY A 40 9.59 0.90 5.70
N LEU A 41 10.41 1.44 4.80
CA LEU A 41 11.15 2.68 5.03
C LEU A 41 10.22 3.88 5.27
N ALA A 42 9.17 4.02 4.46
CA ALA A 42 8.22 5.11 4.60
C ALA A 42 7.40 4.99 5.90
N SER A 43 6.94 3.79 6.24
CA SER A 43 6.17 3.52 7.45
C SER A 43 7.01 3.74 8.72
N ASN A 44 8.28 3.33 8.70
CA ASN A 44 9.19 3.53 9.82
C ASN A 44 9.46 5.02 10.07
N SER A 45 9.55 5.81 9.00
CA SER A 45 9.71 7.27 9.12
C SER A 45 8.50 7.91 9.82
N VAL A 46 7.28 7.51 9.43
CA VAL A 46 6.05 7.99 10.07
C VAL A 46 5.95 7.52 11.53
N ALA A 47 6.34 6.27 11.81
CA ALA A 47 6.33 5.71 13.16
C ALA A 47 7.31 6.44 14.10
N ILE A 48 8.51 6.79 13.61
CA ILE A 48 9.48 7.58 14.39
C ILE A 48 8.93 8.99 14.64
N CYS A 49 8.36 9.65 13.64
CA CYS A 49 7.73 10.97 13.82
C CYS A 49 6.60 10.91 14.85
N ALA A 50 5.75 9.88 14.79
CA ALA A 50 4.69 9.66 15.78
C ALA A 50 5.25 9.35 17.17
N GLY A 51 6.33 8.58 17.25
CA GLY A 51 7.02 8.25 18.51
C GLY A 51 7.61 9.47 19.20
N CYS A 52 8.10 10.46 18.45
CA CYS A 52 8.59 11.72 19.01
C CYS A 52 7.49 12.58 19.67
N VAL A 53 6.22 12.37 19.32
CA VAL A 53 5.08 13.13 19.86
C VAL A 53 4.57 12.54 21.17
N VAL A 54 4.93 11.29 21.49
CA VAL A 54 4.36 10.56 22.63
C VAL A 54 5.38 10.43 23.76
N ASP A 55 5.06 11.00 24.92
CA ASP A 55 5.93 10.95 26.11
C ASP A 55 5.90 9.61 26.87
N ASP A 56 4.87 8.77 26.65
CA ASP A 56 4.63 7.55 27.43
C ASP A 56 4.30 6.34 26.54
N VAL A 57 5.05 5.24 26.74
CA VAL A 57 4.95 4.02 25.94
C VAL A 57 3.56 3.37 26.07
N LYS A 58 2.90 3.48 27.22
CA LYS A 58 1.53 2.94 27.40
C LYS A 58 0.52 3.66 26.51
N LYS A 59 0.65 4.99 26.41
CA LYS A 59 -0.20 5.81 25.54
C LYS A 59 0.12 5.57 24.06
N ALA A 60 1.37 5.31 23.72
CA ALA A 60 1.78 5.01 22.34
C ALA A 60 1.07 3.75 21.79
N ALA A 61 0.96 2.70 22.61
CA ALA A 61 0.26 1.46 22.21
C ALA A 61 -1.23 1.70 21.91
N GLU A 62 -1.89 2.56 22.68
CA GLU A 62 -3.31 2.93 22.46
C GLU A 62 -3.50 3.85 21.25
N LEU A 63 -2.51 4.71 20.95
CA LEU A 63 -2.54 5.63 19.80
C LEU A 63 -2.16 4.95 18.47
N THR A 64 -1.47 3.81 18.51
CA THR A 64 -1.07 3.05 17.32
C THR A 64 -2.23 2.75 16.37
N PRO A 65 -3.37 2.15 16.82
CA PRO A 65 -4.52 1.93 15.94
C PRO A 65 -5.11 3.25 15.42
N LEU A 66 -5.04 4.33 16.19
CA LEU A 66 -5.55 5.64 15.79
C LEU A 66 -4.78 6.23 14.59
N ILE A 67 -3.49 5.90 14.45
CA ILE A 67 -2.66 6.29 13.30
C ILE A 67 -2.83 5.29 12.14
N PHE A 68 -2.98 4.00 12.45
CA PHE A 68 -3.09 2.96 11.42
C PHE A 68 -4.45 2.97 10.70
N VAL A 69 -5.55 3.24 11.40
CA VAL A 69 -6.90 3.26 10.82
C VAL A 69 -7.05 4.30 9.70
N PRO A 70 -6.61 5.56 9.84
CA PRO A 70 -6.59 6.52 8.74
C PRO A 70 -5.77 6.03 7.54
N GLN A 71 -4.62 5.41 7.78
CA GLN A 71 -3.75 4.89 6.73
C GLN A 71 -4.46 3.84 5.86
N LEU A 72 -5.27 2.97 6.49
CA LEU A 72 -6.10 1.97 5.80
C LEU A 72 -7.29 2.62 5.07
N LEU A 73 -7.93 3.62 5.69
CA LEU A 73 -9.10 4.29 5.14
C LEU A 73 -8.74 5.02 3.83
N PHE A 74 -7.62 5.73 3.83
CA PHE A 74 -7.09 6.40 2.64
C PHE A 74 -6.46 5.46 1.61
N SER A 75 -6.21 4.20 1.97
CA SER A 75 -5.73 3.20 1.03
C SER A 75 -6.77 2.77 -0.01
N GLY A 76 -8.03 3.18 0.16
CA GLY A 76 -9.14 2.80 -0.72
C GLY A 76 -9.80 1.47 -0.35
N PHE A 77 -9.46 0.88 0.80
CA PHE A 77 -10.05 -0.38 1.27
C PHE A 77 -11.43 -0.18 1.92
N PHE A 78 -11.62 0.90 2.69
CA PHE A 78 -12.88 1.17 3.41
C PHE A 78 -13.78 2.22 2.75
N VAL A 79 -13.20 3.21 2.06
CA VAL A 79 -13.96 4.32 1.45
C VAL A 79 -13.48 4.52 0.01
N ALA A 80 -14.42 4.59 -0.93
CA ALA A 80 -14.13 4.93 -2.32
C ALA A 80 -13.54 6.35 -2.40
N ILE A 81 -12.40 6.49 -3.09
CA ILE A 81 -11.61 7.72 -3.20
C ILE A 81 -12.45 8.94 -3.66
N ASN A 82 -13.55 8.70 -4.39
CA ASN A 82 -14.46 9.72 -4.90
C ASN A 82 -15.31 10.42 -3.82
N ALA A 83 -15.47 9.84 -2.63
CA ALA A 83 -16.23 10.44 -1.53
C ALA A 83 -15.37 11.33 -0.61
N ILE A 84 -14.07 11.48 -0.89
CA ILE A 84 -13.15 12.19 -0.01
C ILE A 84 -13.20 13.70 -0.31
N PRO A 85 -13.61 14.53 0.67
CA PRO A 85 -13.72 15.97 0.44
C PRO A 85 -12.35 16.62 0.21
N VAL A 86 -12.33 17.72 -0.55
CA VAL A 86 -11.12 18.37 -1.08
C VAL A 86 -10.09 18.73 0.00
N TRP A 87 -10.54 19.05 1.21
CA TRP A 87 -9.67 19.39 2.34
C TRP A 87 -8.86 18.21 2.90
N LEU A 88 -9.28 16.96 2.71
CA LEU A 88 -8.52 15.75 3.11
C LEU A 88 -7.62 15.21 1.99
N ARG A 89 -7.63 15.84 0.82
CA ARG A 89 -6.89 15.39 -0.37
C ARG A 89 -5.36 15.46 -0.21
N TRP A 90 -4.83 16.17 0.78
CA TRP A 90 -3.39 16.18 1.07
C TRP A 90 -2.96 14.94 1.89
N ALA A 91 -3.81 14.43 2.77
CA ALA A 91 -3.49 13.29 3.63
C ALA A 91 -3.27 11.98 2.85
N GLN A 92 -3.89 11.85 1.67
CA GLN A 92 -3.66 10.70 0.78
C GLN A 92 -2.18 10.56 0.34
N TRP A 93 -1.40 11.66 0.34
CA TRP A 93 0.00 11.63 -0.05
C TRP A 93 0.92 11.13 1.07
N LEU A 94 0.49 11.24 2.33
CA LEU A 94 1.19 10.65 3.49
C LEU A 94 0.95 9.13 3.60
N CYS A 95 -0.08 8.63 2.93
CA CYS A 95 -0.48 7.24 3.01
C CYS A 95 0.30 6.35 2.03
N SER A 96 1.54 6.00 2.38
CA SER A 96 2.39 5.09 1.57
C SER A 96 1.72 3.76 1.22
N LEU A 97 0.80 3.29 2.08
CA LEU A 97 0.05 2.05 1.92
C LEU A 97 -0.82 2.05 0.65
N LYS A 98 -1.42 3.19 0.29
CA LYS A 98 -2.20 3.37 -0.95
C LYS A 98 -1.37 3.08 -2.20
N TYR A 99 -0.13 3.59 -2.23
CA TYR A 99 0.77 3.42 -3.36
C TYR A 99 1.22 1.98 -3.46
N THR A 100 1.56 1.37 -2.33
CA THR A 100 1.97 -0.03 -2.27
C THR A 100 0.88 -0.97 -2.77
N LEU A 101 -0.39 -0.81 -2.34
CA LEU A 101 -1.48 -1.66 -2.85
C LEU A 101 -1.65 -1.53 -4.37
N ASN A 102 -1.64 -0.31 -4.91
CA ASN A 102 -1.73 -0.11 -6.36
C ASN A 102 -0.55 -0.76 -7.10
N LEU A 103 0.67 -0.63 -6.56
CA LEU A 103 1.86 -1.26 -7.13
C LEU A 103 1.77 -2.79 -7.08
N LEU A 104 1.31 -3.39 -5.98
CA LEU A 104 1.13 -4.84 -5.88
C LEU A 104 0.12 -5.35 -6.92
N LEU A 105 -1.01 -4.66 -7.05
CA LEU A 105 -2.04 -5.03 -8.04
C LEU A 105 -1.48 -4.92 -9.46
N LEU A 106 -0.70 -3.88 -9.76
CA LEU A 106 -0.03 -3.79 -11.04
C LEU A 106 1.00 -4.90 -11.21
N ILE A 107 1.89 -5.17 -10.24
CA ILE A 107 2.92 -6.21 -10.40
C ILE A 107 2.30 -7.59 -10.68
N GLU A 108 1.17 -7.90 -10.06
CA GLU A 108 0.47 -9.16 -10.27
C GLU A 108 -0.32 -9.17 -11.57
N PHE A 109 -1.19 -8.18 -11.78
CA PHE A 109 -2.15 -8.18 -12.89
C PHE A 109 -1.66 -7.47 -14.16
N ASN A 110 -0.50 -6.82 -14.17
CA ASN A 110 -0.03 -6.02 -15.33
C ASN A 110 0.07 -6.84 -16.62
N ASN A 111 0.19 -8.16 -16.55
CA ASN A 111 0.11 -9.03 -17.72
C ASN A 111 -1.33 -9.28 -18.22
N ASP A 112 -2.34 -9.13 -17.36
CA ASP A 112 -3.75 -9.35 -17.64
C ASP A 112 -4.54 -8.06 -17.90
N VAL A 113 -3.99 -6.89 -17.52
CA VAL A 113 -4.66 -5.58 -17.74
C VAL A 113 -4.78 -5.23 -19.23
N CYS A 114 -3.85 -5.69 -20.06
CA CYS A 114 -4.04 -5.61 -21.52
C CYS A 114 -5.26 -6.42 -21.98
N GLY A 115 -5.73 -7.38 -21.17
CA GLY A 115 -6.96 -8.14 -21.35
C GLY A 115 -8.23 -7.38 -20.92
N ALA A 116 -8.30 -7.06 -19.64
CA ALA A 116 -9.52 -6.52 -19.03
C ALA A 116 -9.88 -5.10 -19.50
N ARG A 117 -8.90 -4.28 -19.92
CA ARG A 117 -9.17 -2.93 -20.43
C ARG A 117 -9.85 -2.95 -21.81
N TYR A 118 -9.66 -4.00 -22.62
CA TYR A 118 -10.38 -4.14 -23.88
C TYR A 118 -11.80 -4.71 -23.68
N GLU A 119 -12.02 -5.61 -22.70
CA GLU A 119 -13.34 -6.19 -22.47
C GLU A 119 -14.33 -5.14 -21.97
N CYS A 120 -13.96 -4.32 -20.98
CA CYS A 120 -14.87 -3.31 -20.44
C CYS A 120 -15.12 -2.14 -21.42
N SER A 121 -14.12 -1.74 -22.21
CA SER A 121 -14.33 -0.69 -23.24
C SER A 121 -15.13 -1.18 -24.45
N GLY A 122 -15.24 -2.50 -24.64
CA GLY A 122 -16.07 -3.12 -25.69
C GLY A 122 -17.54 -3.21 -25.31
N GLU A 123 -17.85 -3.42 -24.02
CA GLU A 123 -19.22 -3.49 -23.50
C GLU A 123 -19.90 -2.11 -23.53
N GLU A 124 -19.20 -1.04 -23.11
CA GLU A 124 -19.76 0.33 -23.09
C GLU A 124 -20.12 0.86 -24.49
N ARG A 125 -19.55 0.29 -25.58
CA ARG A 125 -19.85 0.71 -26.95
C ARG A 125 -21.04 -0.03 -27.59
N SER A 126 -21.53 -1.11 -26.98
CA SER A 126 -22.68 -1.86 -27.50
C SER A 126 -24.02 -1.31 -27.00
N ASP A 127 -24.04 -0.62 -25.87
CA ASP A 127 -25.26 -0.04 -25.27
C ASP A 127 -25.68 1.31 -25.88
N GLU A 128 -24.81 2.00 -26.64
CA GLU A 128 -25.16 3.25 -27.33
C GLU A 128 -25.72 3.04 -28.76
N LEU A 129 -25.84 1.79 -29.20
CA LEU A 129 -26.31 1.40 -30.54
C LEU A 129 -27.61 0.58 -30.54
N GLY A 130 -28.33 0.55 -29.41
CA GLY A 130 -29.64 -0.10 -29.24
C GLY A 130 -30.81 0.87 -29.19
#